data_AF-A0A2V9SAK4-F1
#
_entry.id   AF-A0A2V9SAK4-F1
#
_cell.length_a   1.000
_cell.length_b   1.000
_cell.length_c   1.000
_cell.angle_alpha   90.00
_cell.angle_beta   90.00
_cell.angle_gamma   90.00
#
_symmetry.space_group_name_H-M   'P 1'
#
loop_
_entity.id
_entity.type
_entity.pdbx_description
1 polymer ?
#
loop_
_entity_poly.entity_id
_entity_poly.type
_entity_poly.pdbx_seq_one_letter_code
_entity_poly.pdbx_strand_id
1 'polypeptide(L)'
;MADTERRSSRVPVALPILVTSLEPNSDFSEICETLMVNAHGCSMRSPEKLEAGVPVQFQSKDGNWTMAHIVDCQPLGSGQMGWKLGAMLDQPENFWGLDSYPDDWTQSPAIAGPGKKKGNHTSMSSQIGRDKVSMQAQDEHVKALVAQAVQPLQAEVMALREKVSKTAPRRSQFDISLTHIPPEVEEKLWVRLREDLGKQVLQQTRQQSEELLESAKDAIGKKIREGQNEFREHLTQELESVEQKAQGLSEQIGDTVQQRLNAGADRFQQQVLEAGIRHERRSEEFLRSLQQRLSEEHDDYRKEMEQVHAGASAEASRLHAQTADIGSRVTKLDETARKLESELDARLVRMGSEIINSARTQLESAVDVVLKELGTRNAKELNKELDNACAHLKTVQKQIEGSISALLKAEVSEALVSFGQTMEALAQDSVGRWRSALAHDLTSVTKILGGEFRMATESEVTQD
;
A
#
# COMPACT_ATOMS: atom_id res chain seq x y z
N MET A 1 -37.97 -20.08 -24.15
CA MET A 1 -37.33 -21.35 -24.55
C MET A 1 -36.41 -21.04 -25.72
N ALA A 2 -35.12 -20.87 -25.44
CA ALA A 2 -34.08 -20.78 -26.47
C ALA A 2 -33.14 -21.94 -26.18
N ASP A 3 -33.16 -22.94 -27.05
CA ASP A 3 -32.25 -24.08 -27.02
C ASP A 3 -30.82 -23.56 -27.05
N THR A 4 -30.17 -23.59 -25.89
CA THR A 4 -28.73 -23.33 -25.77
C THR A 4 -28.06 -24.67 -26.01
N GLU A 5 -27.91 -25.04 -27.28
CA GLU A 5 -27.05 -26.14 -27.70
C GLU A 5 -25.68 -25.95 -27.04
N ARG A 6 -25.37 -26.83 -26.11
CA ARG A 6 -24.14 -26.79 -25.32
C ARG A 6 -23.00 -27.22 -26.23
N ARG A 7 -22.08 -26.29 -26.50
CA ARG A 7 -21.02 -26.44 -27.52
C ARG A 7 -19.82 -27.29 -27.08
N SER A 8 -19.62 -27.50 -25.78
CA SER A 8 -18.59 -28.40 -25.26
C SER A 8 -18.90 -28.87 -23.84
N SER A 9 -18.48 -30.10 -23.54
CA SER A 9 -18.62 -30.77 -22.25
C SER A 9 -17.82 -30.03 -21.18
N ARG A 10 -18.41 -29.88 -19.99
CA ARG A 10 -17.82 -29.15 -18.87
C ARG A 10 -17.19 -30.12 -17.88
N VAL A 11 -15.92 -29.89 -17.55
CA VAL A 11 -15.15 -30.70 -16.61
C VAL A 11 -14.99 -29.90 -15.31
N PRO A 12 -15.45 -30.42 -14.16
CA PRO A 12 -15.19 -29.80 -12.87
C PRO A 12 -13.73 -30.06 -12.49
N VAL A 13 -12.92 -29.01 -12.48
CA VAL A 13 -11.51 -29.07 -12.11
C VAL A 13 -11.12 -27.79 -11.40
N ALA A 14 -10.28 -27.93 -10.38
CA ALA A 14 -9.72 -26.83 -9.61
C ALA A 14 -8.27 -26.59 -10.04
N LEU A 15 -8.07 -25.64 -10.96
CA LEU A 15 -6.76 -25.23 -11.45
C LEU A 15 -6.49 -23.77 -11.09
N PRO A 16 -5.32 -23.44 -10.52
CA PRO A 16 -4.93 -22.06 -10.30
C PRO A 16 -4.52 -21.42 -11.64
N ILE A 17 -5.12 -20.29 -11.98
CA ILE A 17 -4.78 -19.46 -13.13
C ILE A 17 -4.56 -18.02 -12.69
N LEU A 18 -3.53 -17.36 -13.23
CA LEU A 18 -3.37 -15.93 -13.02
C LEU A 18 -4.29 -15.20 -14.00
N VAL A 19 -5.11 -14.30 -13.47
CA VAL A 19 -6.08 -13.51 -14.23
C VAL A 19 -5.70 -12.04 -14.13
N THR A 20 -5.34 -11.46 -15.26
CA THR A 20 -4.97 -10.05 -15.37
C THR A 20 -6.02 -9.31 -16.17
N SER A 21 -6.61 -8.26 -15.59
CA SER A 21 -7.51 -7.35 -16.32
C SER A 21 -6.71 -6.50 -17.30
N LEU A 22 -7.26 -6.32 -18.50
CA LEU A 22 -6.67 -5.46 -19.54
C LEU A 22 -7.42 -4.14 -19.69
N GLU A 23 -8.29 -3.79 -18.73
CA GLU A 23 -8.95 -2.50 -18.74
C GLU A 23 -7.97 -1.37 -18.36
N PRO A 24 -8.06 -0.20 -19.02
CA PRO A 24 -7.12 0.92 -18.81
C PRO A 24 -7.04 1.46 -17.37
N ASN A 25 -8.02 1.14 -16.52
CA ASN A 25 -8.15 1.65 -15.15
C ASN A 25 -8.19 0.54 -14.09
N SER A 26 -7.81 -0.70 -14.45
CA SER A 26 -7.88 -1.86 -13.54
C SER A 26 -6.49 -2.47 -13.37
N ASP A 27 -5.96 -2.44 -12.15
CA ASP A 27 -4.71 -3.12 -11.77
C ASP A 27 -4.95 -4.57 -11.31
N PHE A 28 -6.12 -5.15 -11.66
CA PHE A 28 -6.49 -6.48 -11.21
C PHE A 28 -5.56 -7.54 -11.82
N SER A 29 -4.79 -8.22 -10.99
CA SER A 29 -3.89 -9.30 -11.36
C SER A 29 -3.83 -10.31 -10.20
N GLU A 30 -4.70 -11.31 -10.23
CA GLU A 30 -4.90 -12.22 -9.10
C GLU A 30 -4.94 -13.68 -9.53
N ILE A 31 -4.49 -14.57 -8.66
CA ILE A 31 -4.55 -16.02 -8.89
C ILE A 31 -5.97 -16.49 -8.53
N CYS A 32 -6.73 -16.86 -9.55
CA CYS A 32 -8.09 -17.38 -9.42
C CYS A 32 -8.10 -18.91 -9.55
N GLU A 33 -8.98 -19.55 -8.80
CA GLU A 33 -9.17 -21.01 -8.87
C GLU A 33 -10.36 -21.33 -9.79
N THR A 34 -10.13 -22.14 -10.82
CA THR A 34 -11.24 -22.61 -11.66
C THR A 34 -12.16 -23.55 -10.88
N LEU A 35 -13.44 -23.54 -11.22
CA LEU A 35 -14.46 -24.43 -10.65
C LEU A 35 -14.93 -25.43 -11.72
N MET A 36 -14.99 -24.96 -12.96
CA MET A 36 -15.48 -25.71 -14.10
C MET A 36 -14.85 -25.17 -15.36
N VAL A 37 -14.27 -26.03 -16.19
CA VAL A 37 -13.61 -25.64 -17.44
C VAL A 37 -14.26 -26.34 -18.63
N ASN A 38 -14.17 -25.73 -19.80
CA ASN A 38 -14.49 -26.34 -21.07
C ASN A 38 -13.57 -25.79 -22.17
N ALA A 39 -13.68 -26.30 -23.40
CA ALA A 39 -12.89 -25.81 -24.53
C ALA A 39 -13.04 -24.29 -24.80
N HIS A 40 -14.16 -23.69 -24.40
CA HIS A 40 -14.50 -22.31 -24.74
C HIS A 40 -14.25 -21.33 -23.58
N GLY A 41 -13.83 -21.78 -22.41
CA GLY A 41 -13.94 -20.95 -21.22
C GLY A 41 -13.90 -21.71 -19.90
N CYS A 42 -14.16 -20.98 -18.83
CA CYS A 42 -14.27 -21.53 -17.50
C CYS A 42 -15.20 -20.70 -16.62
N SER A 43 -15.53 -21.28 -15.47
CA SER A 43 -16.01 -20.55 -14.31
C SER A 43 -14.96 -20.65 -13.22
N MET A 44 -14.72 -19.55 -12.52
CA MET A 44 -13.67 -19.43 -11.51
C MET A 44 -14.14 -18.65 -10.29
N ARG A 45 -13.40 -18.78 -9.19
CA ARG A 45 -13.55 -17.97 -7.99
C ARG A 45 -12.54 -16.82 -8.02
N SER A 46 -13.03 -15.61 -7.85
CA SER A 46 -12.24 -14.37 -7.74
C SER A 46 -12.49 -13.70 -6.38
N PRO A 47 -11.48 -13.09 -5.74
CA PRO A 47 -11.69 -12.26 -4.56
C PRO A 47 -12.45 -10.96 -4.87
N GLU A 48 -12.29 -10.43 -6.08
CA GLU A 48 -12.84 -9.15 -6.51
C GLU A 48 -13.86 -9.31 -7.65
N LYS A 49 -14.73 -8.30 -7.81
CA LYS A 49 -15.77 -8.28 -8.83
C LYS A 49 -15.19 -7.81 -10.16
N LEU A 50 -15.32 -8.62 -11.21
CA LEU A 50 -15.12 -8.19 -12.59
C LEU A 50 -16.46 -8.19 -13.33
N GLU A 51 -16.79 -7.08 -13.99
CA GLU A 51 -18.05 -6.96 -14.74
C GLU A 51 -18.02 -7.78 -16.04
N ALA A 52 -19.20 -8.12 -16.55
CA ALA A 52 -19.29 -8.78 -17.86
C ALA A 52 -18.83 -7.82 -18.97
N GLY A 53 -18.02 -8.33 -19.90
CA GLY A 53 -17.42 -7.59 -21.02
C GLY A 53 -15.95 -7.20 -20.80
N VAL A 54 -15.43 -7.33 -19.58
CA VAL A 54 -14.03 -7.01 -19.25
C VAL A 54 -13.09 -7.98 -19.99
N PRO A 55 -12.16 -7.50 -20.83
CA PRO A 55 -11.12 -8.32 -21.42
C PRO A 55 -10.07 -8.68 -20.37
N VAL A 56 -9.72 -9.96 -20.29
CA VAL A 56 -8.78 -10.51 -19.32
C VAL A 56 -7.74 -11.39 -20.03
N GLN A 57 -6.52 -11.40 -19.50
CA GLN A 57 -5.48 -12.33 -19.89
C GLN A 57 -5.40 -13.44 -18.85
N PHE A 58 -5.45 -14.69 -19.30
CA PHE A 58 -5.19 -15.85 -18.46
C PHE A 58 -3.78 -16.34 -18.66
N GLN A 59 -3.12 -16.70 -17.57
CA GLN A 59 -1.84 -17.39 -17.59
C GLN A 59 -1.94 -18.68 -16.76
N SER A 60 -1.56 -19.80 -17.38
CA SER A 60 -1.50 -21.10 -16.72
C SER A 60 -0.21 -21.21 -15.89
N LYS A 61 -0.18 -22.19 -14.98
CA LYS A 61 1.02 -22.50 -14.20
C LYS A 61 2.25 -22.84 -15.06
N ASP A 62 2.04 -23.35 -16.27
CA ASP A 62 3.09 -23.73 -17.21
C ASP A 62 3.61 -22.54 -18.03
N GLY A 63 3.08 -21.34 -17.79
CA GLY A 63 3.49 -20.10 -18.46
C GLY A 63 2.80 -19.83 -19.79
N ASN A 64 1.87 -20.70 -20.22
CA ASN A 64 1.03 -20.44 -21.38
C ASN A 64 0.04 -19.32 -21.06
N TRP A 65 -0.24 -18.45 -22.03
CA TRP A 65 -1.21 -17.38 -21.87
C TRP A 65 -2.26 -17.41 -22.97
N THR A 66 -3.46 -16.94 -22.65
CA THR A 66 -4.57 -16.82 -23.61
C THR A 66 -5.43 -15.60 -23.27
N MET A 67 -6.18 -15.13 -24.26
CA MET A 67 -7.11 -14.01 -24.12
C MET A 67 -8.51 -14.52 -23.85
N ALA A 68 -9.20 -13.88 -22.92
CA ALA A 68 -10.57 -14.20 -22.57
C ALA A 68 -11.35 -12.92 -22.26
N HIS A 69 -12.67 -13.05 -22.14
CA HIS A 69 -13.54 -11.99 -21.67
C HIS A 69 -14.54 -12.52 -20.64
N ILE A 70 -14.85 -11.70 -19.64
CA ILE A 70 -15.84 -12.05 -18.61
C ILE A 70 -17.23 -12.03 -19.23
N VAL A 71 -18.00 -13.09 -19.06
CA VAL A 71 -19.37 -13.24 -19.60
C VAL A 71 -20.42 -13.15 -18.50
N ASP A 72 -20.07 -13.56 -17.28
CA ASP A 72 -20.99 -13.59 -16.15
C ASP A 72 -20.25 -13.33 -14.84
N CYS A 73 -20.92 -12.68 -13.89
CA CYS A 73 -20.37 -12.34 -12.58
C CYS A 73 -21.48 -12.44 -11.53
N GLN A 74 -21.33 -13.40 -10.62
CA GLN A 74 -22.31 -13.68 -9.57
C GLN A 74 -21.61 -13.70 -8.20
N PRO A 75 -22.21 -13.14 -7.13
CA PRO A 75 -21.64 -13.29 -5.80
C PRO A 75 -21.66 -14.76 -5.38
N LEU A 76 -20.60 -15.25 -4.72
CA LEU A 76 -20.66 -16.54 -4.05
C LEU A 76 -21.72 -16.42 -2.93
N GLY A 77 -22.65 -17.37 -2.86
CA GLY A 77 -23.81 -17.32 -1.97
C GLY A 77 -23.47 -17.16 -0.48
N SER A 78 -24.51 -16.93 0.34
CA SER A 78 -24.43 -16.58 1.75
C SER A 78 -23.47 -17.48 2.56
N GLY A 79 -22.25 -16.98 2.81
CA GLY A 79 -21.23 -17.65 3.63
C GLY A 79 -19.84 -17.74 3.00
N GLN A 80 -19.69 -17.49 1.70
CA GLN A 80 -18.38 -17.47 1.04
C GLN A 80 -18.05 -16.05 0.54
N MET A 81 -16.89 -15.54 0.95
CA MET A 81 -16.37 -14.27 0.43
C MET A 81 -15.82 -14.49 -0.98
N GLY A 82 -16.21 -13.64 -1.93
CA GLY A 82 -15.73 -13.64 -3.31
C GLY A 82 -16.83 -13.72 -4.36
N TRP A 83 -16.41 -13.71 -5.62
CA TRP A 83 -17.24 -13.67 -6.82
C TRP A 83 -16.99 -14.89 -7.68
N LYS A 84 -18.07 -15.43 -8.25
CA LYS A 84 -18.03 -16.50 -9.25
C LYS A 84 -18.07 -15.80 -10.60
N LEU A 85 -16.94 -15.86 -11.29
CA LEU A 85 -16.81 -15.30 -12.62
C LEU A 85 -16.98 -16.43 -13.64
N GLY A 86 -17.67 -16.13 -14.73
CA GLY A 86 -17.70 -16.94 -15.95
C GLY A 86 -16.91 -16.20 -17.02
N ALA A 87 -15.94 -16.87 -17.64
CA ALA A 87 -15.10 -16.29 -18.67
C ALA A 87 -15.10 -17.17 -19.92
N MET A 88 -15.07 -16.52 -21.08
CA MET A 88 -15.00 -17.17 -22.39
C MET A 88 -13.67 -16.83 -23.04
N LEU A 89 -12.97 -17.86 -23.51
CA LEU A 89 -11.73 -17.74 -24.26
C LEU A 89 -12.04 -17.22 -25.67
N ASP A 90 -11.19 -16.32 -26.16
CA ASP A 90 -11.31 -15.79 -27.52
C ASP A 90 -10.99 -16.88 -28.56
N GLN A 91 -10.09 -17.82 -28.21
CA GLN A 91 -9.75 -18.98 -29.01
C GLN A 91 -10.08 -20.27 -28.24
N PRO A 92 -11.05 -21.09 -28.73
CA PRO A 92 -11.37 -22.36 -28.09
C PRO A 92 -10.22 -23.37 -28.23
N GLU A 93 -9.60 -23.75 -27.12
CA GLU A 93 -8.46 -24.66 -27.09
C GLU A 93 -8.39 -25.39 -25.73
N ASN A 94 -7.63 -26.50 -25.65
CA ASN A 94 -7.27 -27.13 -24.38
C ASN A 94 -6.16 -26.34 -23.65
N PHE A 95 -6.42 -25.07 -23.38
CA PHE A 95 -5.53 -24.20 -22.58
C PHE A 95 -5.24 -24.76 -21.19
N TRP A 96 -6.17 -25.56 -20.66
CA TRP A 96 -6.15 -26.11 -19.30
C TRP A 96 -5.09 -27.21 -19.08
N GLY A 97 -4.45 -27.71 -20.13
CA GLY A 97 -3.41 -28.75 -20.02
C GLY A 97 -3.94 -30.10 -19.51
N LEU A 98 -5.23 -30.38 -19.69
CA LEU A 98 -5.80 -31.66 -19.27
C LEU A 98 -5.38 -32.77 -20.23
N ASP A 99 -4.73 -33.82 -19.72
CA ASP A 99 -4.30 -34.98 -20.53
C ASP A 99 -5.47 -35.84 -21.03
N SER A 100 -6.59 -35.82 -20.29
CA SER A 100 -7.84 -36.51 -20.65
C SER A 100 -8.97 -35.51 -20.69
N TYR A 101 -9.31 -35.06 -21.90
CA TYR A 101 -10.41 -34.12 -22.15
C TYR A 101 -11.46 -34.75 -23.07
N PRO A 102 -12.74 -34.32 -22.97
CA PRO A 102 -13.81 -34.83 -23.83
C PRO A 102 -13.57 -34.61 -25.33
N ASP A 103 -13.95 -35.57 -26.17
CA ASP A 103 -13.73 -35.53 -27.63
C ASP A 103 -14.37 -34.30 -28.32
N ASP A 104 -15.43 -33.74 -27.72
CA ASP A 104 -16.16 -32.58 -28.23
C ASP A 104 -15.42 -31.24 -28.07
N TRP A 105 -14.24 -31.23 -27.42
CA TRP A 105 -13.38 -30.05 -27.35
C TRP A 105 -12.59 -29.82 -28.66
N THR A 106 -12.49 -30.84 -29.52
CA THR A 106 -11.80 -30.76 -30.82
C THR A 106 -12.69 -30.27 -31.96
N GLN A 107 -13.99 -30.16 -31.74
CA GLN A 107 -14.96 -29.79 -32.77
C GLN A 107 -15.20 -28.28 -32.76
N SER A 108 -14.47 -27.56 -33.61
CA SER A 108 -14.77 -26.15 -33.90
C SER A 108 -16.15 -26.02 -34.58
N PRO A 109 -17.03 -25.08 -34.18
CA PRO A 109 -18.21 -24.76 -34.97
C PRO A 109 -17.76 -24.08 -36.27
N ALA A 110 -17.96 -24.76 -37.40
CA ALA A 110 -17.75 -24.19 -38.73
C ALA A 110 -18.75 -23.03 -38.97
N ILE A 111 -18.31 -21.80 -38.75
CA ILE A 111 -19.01 -20.61 -39.25
C ILE A 111 -18.65 -20.46 -40.73
N ALA A 112 -19.67 -20.51 -41.57
CA ALA A 112 -19.60 -20.37 -43.01
C ALA A 112 -19.01 -19.01 -43.43
N GLY A 113 -17.93 -19.06 -44.21
CA GLY A 113 -17.34 -17.94 -44.94
C GLY A 113 -16.55 -18.47 -46.14
N PRO A 114 -16.71 -17.91 -47.36
CA PRO A 114 -16.28 -18.57 -48.58
C PRO A 114 -14.81 -18.32 -48.90
N GLY A 115 -14.09 -19.42 -49.16
CA GLY A 115 -13.00 -19.47 -50.13
C GLY A 115 -11.64 -18.92 -49.70
N LYS A 116 -10.71 -19.84 -49.42
CA LYS A 116 -9.38 -19.87 -50.08
C LYS A 116 -8.62 -21.17 -49.76
N LYS A 117 -8.49 -21.97 -50.82
CA LYS A 117 -7.46 -22.95 -51.18
C LYS A 117 -6.64 -23.61 -50.05
N LYS A 118 -6.98 -24.89 -49.83
CA LYS A 118 -6.21 -25.94 -49.13
C LYS A 118 -4.77 -26.03 -49.65
N GLY A 119 -3.79 -25.84 -48.77
CA GLY A 119 -2.47 -26.45 -48.87
C GLY A 119 -2.52 -27.80 -48.13
N ASN A 120 -2.44 -28.90 -48.88
CA ASN A 120 -2.43 -30.25 -48.32
C ASN A 120 -1.07 -30.53 -47.67
N HIS A 121 -1.07 -30.80 -46.37
CA HIS A 121 -0.08 -31.68 -45.74
C HIS A 121 -0.78 -32.98 -45.35
N THR A 122 -0.51 -34.05 -46.09
CA THR A 122 -0.65 -35.42 -45.59
C THR A 122 0.33 -36.32 -46.32
N SER A 123 1.22 -36.90 -45.52
CA SER A 123 1.74 -38.27 -45.55
C SER A 123 2.08 -38.92 -46.89
N MET A 124 3.38 -39.17 -47.03
CA MET A 124 4.00 -40.42 -47.47
C MET A 124 3.02 -41.59 -47.72
N SER A 125 2.80 -41.92 -48.99
CA SER A 125 2.70 -43.28 -49.54
C SER A 125 2.13 -43.18 -50.95
N SER A 126 2.95 -43.47 -51.97
CA SER A 126 2.58 -44.03 -53.28
C SER A 126 3.77 -43.94 -54.25
N GLN A 127 4.74 -44.84 -54.07
CA GLN A 127 5.48 -45.39 -55.20
C GLN A 127 4.53 -46.28 -56.01
N ILE A 128 4.88 -46.52 -57.28
CA ILE A 128 4.19 -47.38 -58.27
C ILE A 128 3.17 -46.60 -59.13
N GLY A 129 3.66 -46.01 -60.23
CA GLY A 129 2.78 -45.41 -61.22
C GLY A 129 3.43 -44.73 -62.42
N ARG A 130 4.71 -44.98 -62.73
CA ARG A 130 5.37 -44.29 -63.86
C ARG A 130 6.31 -45.12 -64.75
N ASP A 131 6.28 -46.46 -64.64
CA ASP A 131 7.15 -47.34 -65.45
C ASP A 131 6.44 -48.09 -66.60
N LYS A 132 5.12 -47.98 -66.75
CA LYS A 132 4.39 -48.75 -67.80
C LYS A 132 4.48 -48.19 -69.22
N VAL A 133 4.85 -46.93 -69.40
CA VAL A 133 4.89 -46.29 -70.74
C VAL A 133 6.27 -46.46 -71.41
N SER A 134 7.34 -46.71 -70.65
CA SER A 134 8.71 -46.81 -71.22
C SER A 134 9.06 -48.20 -71.77
N MET A 135 8.47 -49.29 -71.24
CA MET A 135 8.74 -50.66 -71.76
C MET A 135 8.03 -50.96 -73.09
N GLN A 136 6.87 -50.36 -73.36
CA GLN A 136 6.13 -50.62 -74.60
C GLN A 136 6.77 -49.95 -75.83
N ALA A 137 7.35 -48.75 -75.66
CA ALA A 137 8.04 -48.06 -76.74
C ALA A 137 9.37 -48.75 -77.13
N GLN A 138 10.04 -49.39 -76.17
CA GLN A 138 11.26 -50.16 -76.43
C GLN A 138 10.97 -51.49 -77.13
N ASP A 139 9.85 -52.17 -76.84
CA ASP A 139 9.49 -53.44 -77.48
C ASP A 139 9.09 -53.28 -78.97
N GLU A 140 8.43 -52.17 -79.34
CA GLU A 140 8.18 -51.84 -80.75
C GLU A 140 9.46 -51.47 -81.50
N HIS A 141 10.36 -50.71 -80.88
CA HIS A 141 11.61 -50.30 -81.50
C HIS A 141 12.54 -51.49 -81.73
N VAL A 142 12.61 -52.43 -80.77
CA VAL A 142 13.36 -53.68 -80.91
C VAL A 142 12.74 -54.58 -81.99
N LYS A 143 11.41 -54.69 -82.08
CA LYS A 143 10.75 -55.42 -83.18
C LYS A 143 11.02 -54.79 -84.55
N ALA A 144 11.08 -53.46 -84.64
CA ALA A 144 11.38 -52.76 -85.88
C ALA A 144 12.84 -52.98 -86.33
N LEU A 145 13.81 -52.93 -85.40
CA LEU A 145 15.22 -53.24 -85.66
C LEU A 145 15.43 -54.70 -86.07
N VAL A 146 14.73 -55.64 -85.43
CA VAL A 146 14.77 -57.07 -85.81
C VAL A 146 14.14 -57.29 -87.18
N ALA A 147 13.02 -56.63 -87.51
CA ALA A 147 12.41 -56.72 -88.83
C ALA A 147 13.30 -56.15 -89.94
N GLN A 148 14.02 -55.05 -89.64
CA GLN A 148 14.97 -54.42 -90.57
C GLN A 148 16.20 -55.31 -90.83
N ALA A 149 16.65 -56.07 -89.83
CA ALA A 149 17.76 -57.03 -89.99
C ALA A 149 17.33 -58.35 -90.68
N VAL A 150 16.09 -58.79 -90.51
CA VAL A 150 15.58 -60.06 -91.08
C VAL A 150 15.14 -59.93 -92.55
N GLN A 151 14.70 -58.75 -93.00
CA GLN A 151 14.32 -58.51 -94.39
C GLN A 151 15.41 -58.80 -95.45
N PRO A 152 16.67 -58.32 -95.31
CA PRO A 152 17.71 -58.60 -96.30
C PRO A 152 18.09 -60.09 -96.31
N LEU A 153 18.09 -60.75 -95.15
CA LEU A 153 18.34 -62.19 -95.04
C LEU A 153 17.22 -63.03 -95.69
N GLN A 154 15.95 -62.64 -95.54
CA GLN A 154 14.84 -63.31 -96.23
C GLN A 154 14.88 -63.10 -97.75
N ALA A 155 15.29 -61.91 -98.21
CA ALA A 155 15.45 -61.61 -99.63
C ALA A 155 16.60 -62.42 -100.26
N GLU A 156 17.73 -62.58 -99.56
CA GLU A 156 18.84 -63.43 -100.01
C GLU A 156 18.46 -64.92 -100.02
N VAL A 157 17.71 -65.40 -99.04
CA VAL A 157 17.20 -66.80 -99.02
C VAL A 157 16.21 -67.04 -100.16
N MET A 158 15.34 -66.08 -100.50
CA MET A 158 14.48 -66.17 -101.67
C MET A 158 15.26 -66.12 -102.99
N ALA A 159 16.27 -65.27 -103.10
CA ALA A 159 17.14 -65.18 -104.29
C ALA A 159 17.99 -66.45 -104.49
N LEU A 160 18.46 -67.08 -103.40
CA LEU A 160 19.13 -68.37 -103.43
C LEU A 160 18.16 -69.50 -103.83
N ARG A 161 16.92 -69.49 -103.33
CA ARG A 161 15.89 -70.46 -103.70
C ARG A 161 15.48 -70.37 -105.17
N GLU A 162 15.45 -69.15 -105.73
CA GLU A 162 15.20 -68.92 -107.15
C GLU A 162 16.39 -69.32 -108.03
N LYS A 163 17.64 -69.08 -107.59
CA LYS A 163 18.86 -69.55 -108.28
C LYS A 163 18.96 -71.07 -108.32
N VAL A 164 18.58 -71.77 -107.25
CA VAL A 164 18.56 -73.24 -107.22
C VAL A 164 17.47 -73.81 -108.14
N SER A 165 16.32 -73.14 -108.24
CA SER A 165 15.18 -73.57 -109.08
C SER A 165 15.40 -73.31 -110.59
N LYS A 166 16.35 -72.42 -110.96
CA LYS A 166 16.69 -72.10 -112.37
C LYS A 166 17.78 -72.99 -112.97
N THR A 167 18.37 -73.91 -112.20
CA THR A 167 19.34 -74.89 -112.71
C THR A 167 18.64 -76.17 -113.17
N ALA A 168 17.95 -76.08 -114.31
CA ALA A 168 17.60 -77.25 -115.12
C ALA A 168 18.85 -77.76 -115.88
N PRO A 169 18.97 -79.06 -116.16
CA PRO A 169 20.24 -79.69 -116.51
C PRO A 169 20.67 -79.31 -117.94
N ARG A 170 21.85 -78.68 -118.08
CA ARG A 170 22.52 -78.57 -119.38
C ARG A 170 23.00 -79.95 -119.81
N ARG A 171 22.14 -80.68 -120.52
CA ARG A 171 22.46 -81.93 -121.20
C ARG A 171 23.12 -81.61 -122.55
N SER A 172 24.44 -81.80 -122.58
CA SER A 172 25.27 -82.32 -123.66
C SER A 172 25.01 -81.86 -125.11
N GLN A 173 25.94 -81.06 -125.60
CA GLN A 173 26.19 -80.73 -127.00
C GLN A 173 27.03 -81.85 -127.65
N PHE A 174 26.51 -83.08 -127.72
CA PHE A 174 27.14 -84.21 -128.40
C PHE A 174 26.06 -85.19 -128.85
N ASP A 175 25.32 -84.83 -129.89
CA ASP A 175 24.49 -85.74 -130.66
C ASP A 175 24.78 -85.45 -132.13
N ILE A 176 25.82 -86.09 -132.66
CA ILE A 176 25.95 -86.51 -134.06
C ILE A 176 27.02 -87.61 -134.09
N SER A 177 26.59 -88.77 -134.60
CA SER A 177 27.36 -89.94 -134.99
C SER A 177 27.95 -90.76 -133.86
N LEU A 178 27.45 -91.99 -133.69
CA LEU A 178 28.22 -93.23 -133.65
C LEU A 178 27.25 -94.43 -133.51
N THR A 179 26.39 -94.63 -134.52
CA THR A 179 25.92 -95.99 -134.82
C THR A 179 27.16 -96.80 -135.19
N HIS A 180 27.42 -97.86 -134.40
CA HIS A 180 28.58 -98.77 -134.39
C HIS A 180 29.76 -98.36 -133.50
N ILE A 181 29.58 -98.58 -132.19
CA ILE A 181 30.67 -98.93 -131.27
C ILE A 181 30.24 -100.23 -130.53
N PRO A 182 31.09 -101.27 -130.45
CA PRO A 182 30.74 -102.58 -129.88
C PRO A 182 30.30 -102.52 -128.39
N PRO A 183 29.32 -103.36 -127.97
CA PRO A 183 28.65 -103.28 -126.66
C PRO A 183 29.56 -103.52 -125.44
N GLU A 184 30.78 -104.02 -125.64
CA GLU A 184 31.73 -104.31 -124.55
C GLU A 184 32.42 -103.06 -123.98
N VAL A 185 32.38 -101.92 -124.70
CA VAL A 185 33.04 -100.67 -124.27
C VAL A 185 32.08 -99.74 -123.52
N GLU A 186 30.78 -99.82 -123.81
CA GLU A 186 29.76 -98.96 -123.22
C GLU A 186 29.52 -99.28 -121.74
N GLU A 187 29.46 -100.57 -121.40
CA GLU A 187 29.30 -101.01 -120.00
C GLU A 187 30.53 -100.63 -119.14
N LYS A 188 31.73 -100.71 -119.70
CA LYS A 188 32.97 -100.27 -119.03
C LYS A 188 33.07 -98.75 -118.87
N LEU A 189 32.53 -97.97 -119.81
CA LEU A 189 32.45 -96.52 -119.70
C LEU A 189 31.41 -96.08 -118.66
N TRP A 190 30.26 -96.75 -118.58
CA TRP A 190 29.25 -96.45 -117.56
C TRP A 190 29.72 -96.78 -116.14
N VAL A 191 30.47 -97.86 -115.96
CA VAL A 191 31.09 -98.20 -114.67
C VAL A 191 32.15 -97.16 -114.29
N ARG A 192 33.07 -96.78 -115.19
CA ARG A 192 34.08 -95.75 -114.89
C ARG A 192 33.50 -94.35 -114.65
N LEU A 193 32.48 -93.96 -115.42
CA LEU A 193 31.86 -92.64 -115.27
C LEU A 193 31.08 -92.54 -113.95
N ARG A 194 30.44 -93.62 -113.53
CA ARG A 194 29.61 -93.66 -112.31
C ARG A 194 30.41 -93.93 -111.04
N GLU A 195 31.39 -94.84 -111.10
CA GLU A 195 32.19 -95.19 -109.92
C GLU A 195 33.36 -94.27 -109.68
N ASP A 196 34.11 -93.85 -110.71
CA ASP A 196 35.30 -93.04 -110.51
C ASP A 196 34.98 -91.54 -110.61
N LEU A 197 34.41 -91.09 -111.72
CA LEU A 197 34.12 -89.66 -111.93
C LEU A 197 32.96 -89.17 -111.04
N GLY A 198 31.91 -89.96 -110.86
CA GLY A 198 30.78 -89.62 -109.98
C GLY A 198 31.17 -89.48 -108.51
N LYS A 199 31.97 -90.42 -107.98
CA LYS A 199 32.45 -90.35 -106.60
C LYS A 199 33.46 -89.22 -106.42
N GLN A 200 34.36 -89.02 -107.39
CA GLN A 200 35.38 -87.97 -107.32
C GLN A 200 34.77 -86.57 -107.40
N VAL A 201 33.79 -86.33 -108.28
CA VAL A 201 33.09 -85.03 -108.36
C VAL A 201 32.24 -84.78 -107.12
N LEU A 202 31.53 -85.79 -106.58
CA LEU A 202 30.76 -85.62 -105.34
C LEU A 202 31.67 -85.37 -104.13
N GLN A 203 32.81 -86.05 -104.05
CA GLN A 203 33.77 -85.87 -102.97
C GLN A 203 34.50 -84.53 -103.07
N GLN A 204 34.84 -84.10 -104.29
CA GLN A 204 35.39 -82.77 -104.56
C GLN A 204 34.37 -81.67 -104.25
N THR A 205 33.10 -81.83 -104.65
CA THR A 205 32.03 -80.87 -104.35
C THR A 205 31.75 -80.81 -102.85
N ARG A 206 31.80 -81.96 -102.15
CA ARG A 206 31.65 -82.03 -100.70
C ARG A 206 32.79 -81.32 -99.98
N GLN A 207 34.03 -81.58 -100.37
CA GLN A 207 35.21 -80.90 -99.84
C GLN A 207 35.14 -79.38 -100.08
N GLN A 208 34.77 -78.97 -101.30
CA GLN A 208 34.57 -77.56 -101.61
C GLN A 208 33.43 -76.94 -100.78
N SER A 209 32.33 -77.66 -100.54
CA SER A 209 31.24 -77.17 -99.69
C SER A 209 31.61 -77.09 -98.21
N GLU A 210 32.40 -78.04 -97.69
CA GLU A 210 32.90 -78.04 -96.32
C GLU A 210 33.91 -76.90 -96.11
N GLU A 211 34.79 -76.65 -97.10
CA GLU A 211 35.73 -75.52 -97.07
C GLU A 211 35.02 -74.17 -97.15
N LEU A 212 34.01 -74.03 -98.02
CA LEU A 212 33.20 -72.81 -98.10
C LEU A 212 32.37 -72.58 -96.83
N LEU A 213 31.85 -73.65 -96.21
CA LEU A 213 31.11 -73.54 -94.95
C LEU A 213 32.02 -73.19 -93.78
N GLU A 214 33.22 -73.77 -93.69
CA GLU A 214 34.17 -73.42 -92.63
C GLU A 214 34.68 -71.98 -92.83
N SER A 215 34.97 -71.57 -94.07
CA SER A 215 35.31 -70.18 -94.40
C SER A 215 34.18 -69.20 -94.06
N ALA A 216 32.92 -69.55 -94.37
CA ALA A 216 31.75 -68.74 -94.04
C ALA A 216 31.52 -68.68 -92.52
N LYS A 217 31.69 -69.80 -91.81
CA LYS A 217 31.58 -69.88 -90.35
C LYS A 217 32.66 -69.03 -89.67
N ASP A 218 33.89 -69.07 -90.17
CA ASP A 218 34.98 -68.21 -89.68
C ASP A 218 34.73 -66.73 -89.98
N ALA A 219 34.21 -66.40 -91.15
CA ALA A 219 33.83 -65.03 -91.52
C ALA A 219 32.71 -64.49 -90.62
N ILE A 220 31.68 -65.30 -90.35
CA ILE A 220 30.59 -64.95 -89.43
C ILE A 220 31.13 -64.81 -88.00
N GLY A 221 31.94 -65.77 -87.54
CA GLY A 221 32.56 -65.72 -86.21
C GLY A 221 33.50 -64.53 -86.03
N LYS A 222 34.17 -64.08 -87.10
CA LYS A 222 34.95 -62.85 -87.11
C LYS A 222 34.05 -61.62 -87.03
N LYS A 223 32.99 -61.54 -87.83
CA LYS A 223 32.03 -60.42 -87.82
C LYS A 223 31.28 -60.28 -86.49
N ILE A 224 30.91 -61.38 -85.86
CA ILE A 224 30.29 -61.36 -84.53
C ILE A 224 31.27 -60.81 -83.48
N ARG A 225 32.54 -61.21 -83.52
CA ARG A 225 33.56 -60.69 -82.59
C ARG A 225 33.86 -59.22 -82.83
N GLU A 226 33.94 -58.79 -84.09
CA GLU A 226 34.07 -57.38 -84.47
C GLU A 226 32.89 -56.56 -83.92
N GLY A 227 31.65 -56.99 -84.18
CA GLY A 227 30.46 -56.29 -83.68
C GLY A 227 30.34 -56.28 -82.15
N GLN A 228 30.75 -57.36 -81.47
CA GLN A 228 30.82 -57.39 -80.00
C GLN A 228 31.87 -56.43 -79.44
N ASN A 229 33.03 -56.31 -80.10
CA ASN A 229 34.07 -55.38 -79.69
C ASN A 229 33.64 -53.93 -79.93
N GLU A 230 33.08 -53.61 -81.10
CA GLU A 230 32.53 -52.29 -81.42
C GLU A 230 31.43 -51.89 -80.43
N PHE A 231 30.53 -52.82 -80.10
CA PHE A 231 29.49 -52.58 -79.10
C PHE A 231 30.06 -52.33 -77.70
N ARG A 232 31.08 -53.10 -77.29
CA ARG A 232 31.77 -52.87 -76.01
C ARG A 232 32.46 -51.53 -75.96
N GLU A 233 33.18 -51.16 -77.02
CA GLU A 233 33.83 -49.85 -77.11
C GLU A 233 32.80 -48.72 -77.03
N HIS A 234 31.69 -48.83 -77.75
CA HIS A 234 30.62 -47.85 -77.70
C HIS A 234 29.99 -47.73 -76.30
N LEU A 235 29.69 -48.85 -75.63
CA LEU A 235 29.19 -48.84 -74.26
C LEU A 235 30.19 -48.21 -73.27
N THR A 236 31.48 -48.47 -73.46
CA THR A 236 32.52 -47.90 -72.58
C THR A 236 32.61 -46.39 -72.76
N GLN A 237 32.52 -45.91 -74.00
CA GLN A 237 32.49 -44.47 -74.32
C GLN A 237 31.23 -43.79 -73.80
N GLU A 238 30.05 -44.41 -73.95
CA GLU A 238 28.81 -43.84 -73.40
C GLU A 238 28.85 -43.79 -71.87
N LEU A 239 29.32 -44.86 -71.22
CA LEU A 239 29.46 -44.92 -69.77
C LEU A 239 30.42 -43.84 -69.25
N GLU A 240 31.58 -43.67 -69.89
CA GLU A 240 32.55 -42.62 -69.55
C GLU A 240 31.95 -41.22 -69.73
N SER A 241 31.17 -41.00 -70.80
CA SER A 241 30.49 -39.72 -71.03
C SER A 241 29.42 -39.42 -69.97
N VAL A 242 28.71 -40.45 -69.50
CA VAL A 242 27.70 -40.33 -68.45
C VAL A 242 28.37 -40.08 -67.11
N GLU A 243 29.47 -40.77 -66.81
CA GLU A 243 30.25 -40.57 -65.58
C GLU A 243 30.82 -39.15 -65.51
N GLN A 244 31.41 -38.63 -66.60
CA GLN A 244 31.90 -37.25 -66.67
C GLN A 244 30.77 -36.23 -66.46
N LYS A 245 29.59 -36.46 -67.06
CA LYS A 245 28.41 -35.60 -66.84
C LYS A 245 27.91 -35.67 -65.40
N ALA A 246 27.89 -36.86 -64.80
CA ALA A 246 27.47 -37.04 -63.42
C ALA A 246 28.44 -36.36 -62.43
N GLN A 247 29.75 -36.48 -62.66
CA GLN A 247 30.78 -35.80 -61.87
C GLN A 247 30.65 -34.28 -61.99
N GLY A 248 30.51 -33.75 -63.21
CA GLY A 248 30.30 -32.31 -63.43
C GLY A 248 29.02 -31.77 -62.79
N LEU A 249 27.91 -32.52 -62.84
CA LEU A 249 26.69 -32.16 -62.13
C LEU A 249 26.86 -32.21 -60.61
N SER A 250 27.58 -33.20 -60.08
CA SER A 250 27.85 -33.32 -58.64
C SER A 250 28.69 -32.14 -58.13
N GLU A 251 29.72 -31.73 -58.88
CA GLU A 251 30.53 -30.54 -58.55
C GLU A 251 29.69 -29.27 -58.59
N GLN A 252 28.88 -29.06 -59.63
CA GLN A 252 27.98 -27.91 -59.72
C GLN A 252 26.94 -27.88 -58.60
N ILE A 253 26.39 -29.03 -58.21
CA ILE A 253 25.47 -29.13 -57.07
C ILE A 253 26.21 -28.79 -55.78
N GLY A 254 27.42 -29.33 -55.58
CA GLY A 254 28.27 -29.01 -54.43
C GLY A 254 28.55 -27.52 -54.31
N ASP A 255 29.00 -26.88 -55.39
CA ASP A 255 29.29 -25.45 -55.44
C ASP A 255 28.04 -24.60 -55.22
N THR A 256 26.90 -24.98 -55.82
CA THR A 256 25.63 -24.26 -55.67
C THR A 256 25.12 -24.35 -54.22
N VAL A 257 25.20 -25.54 -53.61
CA VAL A 257 24.81 -25.74 -52.21
C VAL A 257 25.74 -24.96 -51.28
N GLN A 258 27.05 -25.02 -51.51
CA GLN A 258 28.04 -24.29 -50.71
C GLN A 258 27.84 -22.77 -50.82
N GLN A 259 27.60 -22.24 -52.01
CA GLN A 259 27.29 -20.82 -52.20
C GLN A 259 25.99 -20.41 -51.50
N ARG A 260 24.94 -21.24 -51.58
CA ARG A 260 23.68 -20.96 -50.88
C ARG A 260 23.84 -21.01 -49.36
N LEU A 261 24.62 -21.95 -48.85
CA LEU A 261 24.93 -22.05 -47.42
C LEU A 261 25.71 -20.83 -46.95
N ASN A 262 26.77 -20.44 -47.65
CA ASN A 262 27.57 -19.26 -47.30
C ASN A 262 26.72 -17.98 -47.36
N ALA A 263 25.96 -17.77 -48.43
CA ALA A 263 25.06 -16.62 -48.54
C ALA A 263 23.94 -16.63 -47.49
N GLY A 264 23.49 -17.81 -47.06
CA GLY A 264 22.53 -17.96 -45.96
C GLY A 264 23.15 -17.62 -44.61
N ALA A 265 24.36 -18.10 -44.34
CA ALA A 265 25.12 -17.81 -43.13
C ALA A 265 25.42 -16.30 -43.01
N ASP A 266 25.85 -15.65 -44.09
CA ASP A 266 26.12 -14.21 -44.12
C ASP A 266 24.85 -13.40 -43.81
N ARG A 267 23.71 -13.77 -44.40
CA ARG A 267 22.42 -13.12 -44.11
C ARG A 267 21.99 -13.33 -42.67
N PHE A 268 22.16 -14.55 -42.15
CA PHE A 268 21.83 -14.84 -40.76
C PHE A 268 22.70 -14.01 -39.81
N GLN A 269 24.01 -13.93 -40.06
CA GLN A 269 24.93 -13.13 -39.27
C GLN A 269 24.57 -11.64 -39.32
N GLN A 270 24.22 -11.10 -40.49
CA GLN A 270 23.73 -9.72 -40.63
C GLN A 270 22.44 -9.50 -39.83
N GLN A 271 21.46 -10.41 -39.91
CA GLN A 271 20.21 -10.30 -39.16
C GLN A 271 20.43 -10.33 -37.65
N VAL A 272 21.35 -11.17 -37.17
CA VAL A 272 21.73 -11.23 -35.75
C VAL A 272 22.39 -9.93 -35.30
N LEU A 273 23.32 -9.38 -36.09
CA LEU A 273 23.95 -8.09 -35.77
C LEU A 273 22.95 -6.94 -35.75
N GLU A 274 22.06 -6.87 -36.74
CA GLU A 274 21.00 -5.85 -36.76
C GLU A 274 20.02 -6.03 -35.61
N ALA A 275 19.63 -7.26 -35.28
CA ALA A 275 18.78 -7.55 -34.14
C ALA A 275 19.46 -7.14 -32.82
N GLY A 276 20.76 -7.39 -32.68
CA GLY A 276 21.58 -6.93 -31.56
C GLY A 276 21.57 -5.41 -31.43
N ILE A 277 21.87 -4.68 -32.50
CA ILE A 277 21.84 -3.20 -32.52
C ILE A 277 20.43 -2.66 -32.20
N ARG A 278 19.37 -3.28 -32.75
CA ARG A 278 17.99 -2.90 -32.45
C ARG A 278 17.64 -3.13 -30.99
N HIS A 279 18.07 -4.25 -30.43
CA HIS A 279 17.83 -4.59 -29.03
C HIS A 279 18.57 -3.61 -28.10
N GLU A 280 19.84 -3.35 -28.37
CA GLU A 280 20.66 -2.41 -27.59
C GLU A 280 20.05 -1.01 -27.62
N ARG A 281 19.67 -0.51 -28.81
CA ARG A 281 18.98 0.79 -28.93
C ARG A 281 17.69 0.84 -28.12
N ARG A 282 16.84 -0.19 -28.22
CA ARG A 282 15.59 -0.26 -27.44
C ARG A 282 15.85 -0.32 -25.94
N SER A 283 16.92 -1.01 -25.52
CA SER A 283 17.32 -1.06 -24.11
C SER A 283 17.80 0.29 -23.60
N GLU A 284 18.58 1.04 -24.39
CA GLU A 284 19.01 2.40 -24.05
C GLU A 284 17.83 3.38 -23.99
N GLU A 285 16.90 3.30 -24.94
CA GLU A 285 15.67 4.11 -24.95
C GLU A 285 14.82 3.81 -23.71
N PHE A 286 14.66 2.54 -23.35
CA PHE A 286 13.94 2.13 -22.15
C PHE A 286 14.62 2.67 -20.88
N LEU A 287 15.94 2.51 -20.73
CA LEU A 287 16.69 3.04 -19.59
C LEU A 287 16.58 4.57 -19.49
N ARG A 288 16.67 5.28 -20.61
CA ARG A 288 16.45 6.74 -20.64
C ARG A 288 15.04 7.11 -20.21
N SER A 289 14.02 6.37 -20.67
CA SER A 289 12.64 6.63 -20.27
C SER A 289 12.40 6.39 -18.78
N LEU A 290 13.00 5.35 -18.19
CA LEU A 290 12.96 5.10 -16.76
C LEU A 290 13.67 6.19 -15.97
N GLN A 291 14.87 6.60 -16.42
CA GLN A 291 15.62 7.66 -15.77
C GLN A 291 14.86 8.99 -15.82
N GLN A 292 14.23 9.31 -16.96
CA GLN A 292 13.39 10.49 -17.12
C GLN A 292 12.19 10.43 -16.18
N ARG A 293 11.43 9.33 -16.18
CA ARG A 293 10.25 9.20 -15.30
C ARG A 293 10.63 9.28 -13.83
N LEU A 294 11.74 8.67 -13.44
CA LEU A 294 12.25 8.77 -12.08
C LEU A 294 12.63 10.21 -11.74
N SER A 295 13.27 10.95 -12.65
CA SER A 295 13.62 12.35 -12.40
C SER A 295 12.38 13.25 -12.31
N GLU A 296 11.36 13.02 -13.14
CA GLU A 296 10.09 13.74 -13.10
C GLU A 296 9.36 13.49 -11.79
N GLU A 297 9.23 12.22 -11.36
CA GLU A 297 8.66 11.87 -10.06
C GLU A 297 9.44 12.52 -8.90
N HIS A 298 10.78 12.49 -8.92
CA HIS A 298 11.58 13.13 -7.87
C HIS A 298 11.40 14.65 -7.82
N ASP A 299 11.29 15.31 -8.97
CA ASP A 299 11.06 16.75 -9.04
C ASP A 299 9.65 17.12 -8.58
N ASP A 300 8.65 16.30 -8.88
CA ASP A 300 7.29 16.50 -8.40
C ASP A 300 7.18 16.27 -6.88
N TYR A 301 7.78 15.20 -6.35
CA TYR A 301 7.91 15.01 -4.90
C TYR A 301 8.65 16.16 -4.22
N ARG A 302 9.69 16.71 -4.84
CA ARG A 302 10.41 17.87 -4.29
C ARG A 302 9.50 19.10 -4.23
N LYS A 303 8.74 19.38 -5.29
CA LYS A 303 7.78 20.50 -5.31
C LYS A 303 6.68 20.33 -4.25
N GLU A 304 6.14 19.11 -4.11
CA GLU A 304 5.16 18.81 -3.07
C GLU A 304 5.74 19.04 -1.67
N MET A 305 6.96 18.56 -1.41
CA MET A 305 7.65 18.80 -0.15
C MET A 305 7.91 20.28 0.11
N GLU A 306 8.34 21.03 -0.90
CA GLU A 306 8.53 22.49 -0.80
C GLU A 306 7.20 23.20 -0.50
N GLN A 307 6.10 22.79 -1.13
CA GLN A 307 4.78 23.35 -0.88
C GLN A 307 4.29 23.04 0.55
N VAL A 308 4.45 21.79 1.01
CA VAL A 308 4.12 21.39 2.38
C VAL A 308 4.98 22.17 3.38
N HIS A 309 6.27 22.33 3.11
CA HIS A 309 7.17 23.08 3.97
C HIS A 309 6.79 24.57 4.04
N ALA A 310 6.49 25.20 2.90
CA ALA A 310 6.02 26.57 2.85
C ALA A 310 4.69 26.75 3.60
N GLY A 311 3.74 25.82 3.42
CA GLY A 311 2.47 25.80 4.15
C GLY A 311 2.67 25.64 5.66
N ALA A 312 3.53 24.72 6.09
CA ALA A 312 3.86 24.51 7.49
C ALA A 312 4.54 25.73 8.12
N SER A 313 5.44 26.39 7.39
CA SER A 313 6.11 27.62 7.86
C SER A 313 5.13 28.81 7.97
N ALA A 314 4.18 28.92 7.04
CA ALA A 314 3.11 29.92 7.10
C ALA A 314 2.19 29.67 8.30
N GLU A 315 1.78 28.42 8.54
CA GLU A 315 0.97 28.04 9.71
C GLU A 315 1.72 28.26 11.03
N ALA A 316 3.00 27.89 11.09
CA ALA A 316 3.84 28.16 12.26
C ALA A 316 3.93 29.65 12.57
N SER A 317 4.11 30.49 11.54
CA SER A 317 4.13 31.94 11.68
C SER A 317 2.78 32.49 12.16
N ARG A 318 1.66 31.94 11.65
CA ARG A 318 0.31 32.30 12.07
C ARG A 318 0.05 31.94 13.54
N LEU A 319 0.39 30.72 13.95
CA LEU A 319 0.25 30.27 15.34
C LEU A 319 1.16 31.06 16.30
N HIS A 320 2.37 31.40 15.86
CA HIS A 320 3.26 32.25 16.64
C HIS A 320 2.67 33.66 16.84
N ALA A 321 2.11 34.26 15.79
CA ALA A 321 1.43 35.55 15.89
C ALA A 321 0.21 35.49 16.83
N GLN A 322 -0.60 34.43 16.77
CA GLN A 322 -1.72 34.23 17.70
C GLN A 322 -1.25 34.05 19.14
N THR A 323 -0.16 33.31 19.36
CA THR A 323 0.42 33.11 20.70
C THR A 323 0.94 34.44 21.25
N ALA A 324 1.59 35.25 20.42
CA ALA A 324 2.05 36.59 20.80
C ALA A 324 0.88 37.53 21.14
N ASP A 325 -0.21 37.50 20.36
CA ASP A 325 -1.43 38.26 20.66
C ASP A 325 -2.03 37.86 22.01
N ILE A 326 -2.21 36.55 22.25
CA ILE A 326 -2.69 36.02 23.53
C ILE A 326 -1.75 36.45 24.66
N GLY A 327 -0.44 36.35 24.47
CA GLY A 327 0.55 36.84 25.43
C GLY A 327 0.34 38.32 25.77
N SER A 328 0.10 39.17 24.77
CA SER A 328 -0.20 40.60 24.97
C SER A 328 -1.52 40.85 25.71
N ARG A 329 -2.52 39.98 25.52
CA ARG A 329 -3.81 40.07 26.21
C ARG A 329 -3.68 39.63 27.67
N VAL A 330 -2.88 38.60 27.93
CA VAL A 330 -2.58 38.14 29.30
C VAL A 330 -1.84 39.21 30.07
N THR A 331 -0.82 39.87 29.48
CA THR A 331 -0.10 40.95 30.18
C THR A 331 -0.99 42.16 30.45
N LYS A 332 -1.88 42.53 29.51
CA LYS A 332 -2.89 43.57 29.75
C LYS A 332 -3.84 43.20 30.88
N LEU A 333 -4.33 41.96 30.90
CA LEU A 333 -5.22 41.48 31.96
C LEU A 333 -4.53 41.52 33.32
N ASP A 334 -3.28 41.04 33.40
CA ASP A 334 -2.47 41.07 34.62
C ASP A 334 -2.25 42.49 35.13
N GLU A 335 -1.97 43.45 34.23
CA GLU A 335 -1.86 44.86 34.59
C GLU A 335 -3.19 45.42 35.12
N THR A 336 -4.32 45.08 34.49
CA THR A 336 -5.64 45.51 34.99
C THR A 336 -5.99 44.88 36.33
N ALA A 337 -5.59 43.62 36.57
CA ALA A 337 -5.79 42.93 37.84
C ALA A 337 -4.96 43.60 38.95
N ARG A 338 -3.67 43.85 38.71
CA ARG A 338 -2.79 44.56 39.66
C ARG A 338 -3.31 45.96 39.99
N LYS A 339 -3.83 46.68 38.99
CA LYS A 339 -4.47 47.99 39.22
C LYS A 339 -5.73 47.88 40.09
N LEU A 340 -6.58 46.88 39.83
CA LEU A 340 -7.80 46.65 40.62
C LEU A 340 -7.46 46.28 42.07
N GLU A 341 -6.49 45.40 42.28
CA GLU A 341 -5.98 45.05 43.62
C GLU A 341 -5.50 46.29 44.37
N SER A 342 -4.65 47.11 43.73
CA SER A 342 -4.17 48.35 44.32
C SER A 342 -5.29 49.35 44.64
N GLU A 343 -6.31 49.46 43.77
CA GLU A 343 -7.46 50.34 44.01
C GLU A 343 -8.34 49.84 45.17
N LEU A 344 -8.57 48.52 45.26
CA LEU A 344 -9.29 47.89 46.36
C LEU A 344 -8.55 48.08 47.68
N ASP A 345 -7.24 47.83 47.71
CA ASP A 345 -6.41 48.05 48.90
C ASP A 345 -6.46 49.51 49.35
N ALA A 346 -6.31 50.46 48.42
CA ALA A 346 -6.42 51.89 48.73
C ALA A 346 -7.80 52.24 49.28
N ARG A 347 -8.88 51.67 48.72
CA ARG A 347 -10.26 51.89 49.20
C ARG A 347 -10.47 51.29 50.58
N LEU A 348 -9.95 50.10 50.87
CA LEU A 348 -10.04 49.45 52.17
C LEU A 348 -9.27 50.25 53.24
N VAL A 349 -8.06 50.71 52.93
CA VAL A 349 -7.28 51.57 53.83
C VAL A 349 -8.01 52.88 54.11
N ARG A 350 -8.58 53.52 53.08
CA ARG A 350 -9.37 54.75 53.25
C ARG A 350 -10.61 54.51 54.10
N MET A 351 -11.39 53.47 53.82
CA MET A 351 -12.60 53.13 54.57
C MET A 351 -12.26 52.77 56.02
N GLY A 352 -11.20 51.99 56.25
CA GLY A 352 -10.70 51.69 57.59
C GLY A 352 -10.31 52.96 58.36
N SER A 353 -9.62 53.89 57.70
CA SER A 353 -9.24 55.18 58.30
C SER A 353 -10.47 56.05 58.60
N GLU A 354 -11.45 56.11 57.71
CA GLU A 354 -12.71 56.83 57.93
C GLU A 354 -13.51 56.26 59.10
N ILE A 355 -13.64 54.93 59.19
CA ILE A 355 -14.31 54.25 60.30
C ILE A 355 -13.58 54.50 61.61
N ILE A 356 -12.24 54.36 61.64
CA ILE A 356 -11.44 54.60 62.84
C ILE A 356 -11.56 56.06 63.28
N ASN A 357 -11.48 57.02 62.36
CA ASN A 357 -11.63 58.44 62.68
C ASN A 357 -13.04 58.77 63.16
N SER A 358 -14.08 58.19 62.55
CA SER A 358 -15.46 58.35 63.00
C SER A 358 -15.68 57.75 64.40
N ALA A 359 -15.19 56.53 64.65
CA ALA A 359 -15.26 55.90 65.96
C ALA A 359 -14.49 56.70 67.01
N ARG A 360 -13.30 57.22 66.66
CA ARG A 360 -12.49 58.06 67.54
C ARG A 360 -13.21 59.36 67.89
N THR A 361 -13.77 60.07 66.91
CA THR A 361 -14.52 61.31 67.15
C THR A 361 -15.79 61.07 67.98
N GLN A 362 -16.48 59.94 67.76
CA GLN A 362 -17.61 59.53 68.61
C GLN A 362 -17.17 59.23 70.05
N LEU A 363 -16.06 58.51 70.24
CA LEU A 363 -15.50 58.23 71.56
C LEU A 363 -15.04 59.52 72.26
N GLU A 364 -14.31 60.40 71.56
CA GLU A 364 -13.90 61.71 72.09
C GLU A 364 -15.11 62.54 72.50
N SER A 365 -16.16 62.60 71.67
CA SER A 365 -17.41 63.28 72.01
C SER A 365 -18.11 62.66 73.22
N ALA A 366 -18.16 61.33 73.32
CA ALA A 366 -18.77 60.64 74.45
C ALA A 366 -17.98 60.88 75.75
N VAL A 367 -16.64 60.85 75.68
CA VAL A 367 -15.75 61.17 76.80
C VAL A 367 -15.94 62.63 77.24
N ASP A 368 -16.04 63.58 76.32
CA ASP A 368 -16.30 64.98 76.63
C ASP A 368 -17.66 65.18 77.33
N VAL A 369 -18.70 64.46 76.91
CA VAL A 369 -20.01 64.47 77.58
C VAL A 369 -19.88 63.91 78.99
N VAL A 370 -19.25 62.75 79.17
CA VAL A 370 -19.04 62.15 80.50
C VAL A 370 -18.22 63.06 81.41
N LEU A 371 -17.17 63.71 80.90
CA LEU A 371 -16.37 64.67 81.66
C LEU A 371 -17.19 65.91 82.05
N LYS A 372 -18.02 66.45 81.15
CA LYS A 372 -18.95 67.55 81.48
C LYS A 372 -19.97 67.12 82.53
N GLU A 373 -20.56 65.94 82.39
CA GLU A 373 -21.50 65.39 83.38
C GLU A 373 -20.84 65.19 84.74
N LEU A 374 -19.66 64.57 84.80
CA LEU A 374 -18.87 64.42 86.03
C LEU A 374 -18.52 65.78 86.64
N GLY A 375 -18.10 66.75 85.83
CA GLY A 375 -17.81 68.11 86.28
C GLY A 375 -19.03 68.79 86.90
N THR A 376 -20.19 68.72 86.24
CA THR A 376 -21.44 69.29 86.77
C THR A 376 -21.93 68.54 88.01
N ARG A 377 -21.76 67.22 88.07
CA ARG A 377 -22.15 66.38 89.21
C ARG A 377 -21.25 66.67 90.41
N ASN A 378 -19.94 66.77 90.20
CA ASN A 378 -18.98 67.15 91.23
C ASN A 378 -19.23 68.57 91.73
N ALA A 379 -19.49 69.53 90.84
CA ALA A 379 -19.86 70.90 91.23
C ALA A 379 -21.16 70.94 92.04
N LYS A 380 -22.18 70.16 91.65
CA LYS A 380 -23.43 70.04 92.43
C LYS A 380 -23.22 69.41 93.80
N GLU A 381 -22.42 68.34 93.89
CA GLU A 381 -22.15 67.68 95.17
C GLU A 381 -21.31 68.59 96.09
N LEU A 382 -20.28 69.25 95.55
CA LEU A 382 -19.49 70.26 96.28
C LEU A 382 -20.36 71.42 96.77
N ASN A 383 -21.26 71.93 95.93
CA ASN A 383 -22.16 73.02 96.35
C ASN A 383 -23.12 72.55 97.45
N LYS A 384 -23.64 71.33 97.35
CA LYS A 384 -24.50 70.72 98.37
C LYS A 384 -23.74 70.48 99.68
N GLU A 385 -22.48 70.01 99.62
CA GLU A 385 -21.63 69.90 100.80
C GLU A 385 -21.33 71.28 101.42
N LEU A 386 -21.07 72.29 100.60
CA LEU A 386 -20.85 73.66 101.05
C LEU A 386 -22.11 74.24 101.70
N ASP A 387 -23.28 74.08 101.09
CA ASP A 387 -24.56 74.51 101.64
C ASP A 387 -24.84 73.82 102.98
N ASN A 388 -24.57 72.51 103.07
CA ASN A 388 -24.66 71.76 104.33
C ASN A 388 -23.67 72.28 105.39
N ALA A 389 -22.43 72.58 105.01
CA ALA A 389 -21.41 73.14 105.91
C ALA A 389 -21.82 74.54 106.38
N CYS A 390 -22.34 75.39 105.49
CA CYS A 390 -22.89 76.70 105.84
C CYS A 390 -24.10 76.60 106.77
N ALA A 391 -25.02 75.65 106.53
CA ALA A 391 -26.15 75.39 107.42
C ALA A 391 -25.69 74.91 108.81
N HIS A 392 -24.67 74.05 108.84
CA HIS A 392 -24.05 73.59 110.08
C HIS A 392 -23.39 74.75 110.83
N LEU A 393 -22.58 75.56 110.15
CA LEU A 393 -21.96 76.76 110.73
C LEU A 393 -23.01 77.74 111.26
N LYS A 394 -24.11 77.96 110.54
CA LYS A 394 -25.21 78.81 111.01
C LYS A 394 -25.89 78.25 112.27
N THR A 395 -26.00 76.92 112.37
CA THR A 395 -26.51 76.25 113.57
C THR A 395 -25.56 76.42 114.76
N VAL A 396 -24.26 76.22 114.54
CA VAL A 396 -23.21 76.43 115.55
C VAL A 396 -23.17 77.89 115.97
N GLN A 397 -23.25 78.84 115.04
CA GLN A 397 -23.34 80.27 115.34
C GLN A 397 -24.55 80.55 116.23
N LYS A 398 -25.72 80.02 115.89
CA LYS A 398 -26.94 80.20 116.69
C LYS A 398 -26.80 79.58 118.09
N GLN A 399 -26.11 78.45 118.22
CA GLN A 399 -25.78 77.85 119.52
C GLN A 399 -24.79 78.69 120.32
N ILE A 400 -23.77 79.27 119.68
CA ILE A 400 -22.80 80.18 120.31
C ILE A 400 -23.53 81.44 120.77
N GLU A 401 -24.33 82.09 119.93
CA GLU A 401 -25.14 83.26 120.29
C GLU A 401 -26.10 82.95 121.45
N GLY A 402 -26.75 81.78 121.42
CA GLY A 402 -27.58 81.30 122.51
C GLY A 402 -26.81 81.06 123.81
N SER A 403 -25.61 80.48 123.72
CA SER A 403 -24.74 80.22 124.86
C SER A 403 -24.18 81.51 125.46
N ILE A 404 -23.74 82.46 124.62
CA ILE A 404 -23.29 83.79 125.05
C ILE A 404 -24.46 84.53 125.71
N SER A 405 -25.65 84.52 125.10
CA SER A 405 -26.83 85.17 125.68
C SER A 405 -27.23 84.55 127.02
N ALA A 406 -27.11 83.23 127.17
CA ALA A 406 -27.38 82.53 128.42
C ALA A 406 -26.32 82.86 129.49
N LEU A 407 -25.04 82.90 129.11
CA LEU A 407 -23.93 83.22 130.02
C LEU A 407 -24.00 84.67 130.48
N LEU A 408 -24.29 85.61 129.56
CA LEU A 408 -24.48 87.02 129.87
C LEU A 408 -25.71 87.24 130.75
N LYS A 409 -26.79 86.47 130.55
CA LYS A 409 -27.96 86.48 131.44
C LYS A 409 -27.64 85.91 132.82
N ALA A 410 -26.85 84.83 132.90
CA ALA A 410 -26.42 84.24 134.16
C ALA A 410 -25.52 85.21 134.95
N GLU A 411 -24.55 85.83 134.29
CA GLU A 411 -23.60 86.77 134.91
C GLU A 411 -24.28 88.07 135.35
N VAL A 412 -25.24 88.60 134.57
CA VAL A 412 -26.09 89.73 135.00
C VAL A 412 -26.95 89.33 136.21
N SER A 413 -27.48 88.11 136.25
CA SER A 413 -28.28 87.65 137.39
C SER A 413 -27.42 87.43 138.65
N GLU A 414 -26.20 86.94 138.51
CA GLU A 414 -25.25 86.76 139.62
C GLU A 414 -24.74 88.10 140.16
N ALA A 415 -24.48 89.07 139.27
CA ALA A 415 -24.15 90.44 139.65
C ALA A 415 -25.31 91.13 140.40
N LEU A 416 -26.56 90.92 139.96
CA LEU A 416 -27.74 91.45 140.66
C LEU A 416 -27.96 90.80 142.03
N VAL A 417 -27.70 89.49 142.17
CA VAL A 417 -27.81 88.78 143.45
C VAL A 417 -26.71 89.20 144.42
N SER A 418 -25.46 89.36 143.97
CA SER A 418 -24.36 89.85 144.81
C SER A 418 -24.54 91.32 145.22
N PHE A 419 -25.11 92.16 144.35
CA PHE A 419 -25.52 93.53 144.71
C PHE A 419 -26.63 93.53 145.78
N GLY A 420 -27.64 92.66 145.64
CA GLY A 420 -28.68 92.50 146.66
C GLY A 420 -28.13 92.07 148.02
N GLN A 421 -27.21 91.11 148.05
CA GLN A 421 -26.59 90.61 149.28
C GLN A 421 -25.69 91.65 149.97
N THR A 422 -24.99 92.50 149.21
CA THR A 422 -24.16 93.57 149.77
C THR A 422 -24.99 94.72 150.35
N MET A 423 -26.12 95.04 149.74
CA MET A 423 -27.04 96.07 150.25
C MET A 423 -27.75 95.60 151.54
N GLU A 424 -28.11 94.32 151.64
CA GLU A 424 -28.66 93.70 152.85
C GLU A 424 -27.62 93.67 154.00
N ALA A 425 -26.36 93.38 153.71
CA ALA A 425 -25.28 93.39 154.69
C ALA A 425 -25.00 94.80 155.25
N LEU A 426 -25.10 95.85 154.42
CA LEU A 426 -24.97 97.26 154.84
C LEU A 426 -26.16 97.73 155.70
N ALA A 427 -27.36 97.22 155.41
CA ALA A 427 -28.53 97.44 156.25
C ALA A 427 -28.39 96.77 157.62
N GLN A 428 -27.86 95.53 157.68
CA GLN A 428 -27.60 94.84 158.95
C GLN A 428 -26.47 95.47 159.78
N ASP A 429 -25.39 95.97 159.16
CA ASP A 429 -24.29 96.65 159.88
C ASP A 429 -24.74 97.98 160.49
N SER A 430 -25.57 98.76 159.78
CA SER A 430 -26.10 100.02 160.30
C SER A 430 -27.07 99.80 161.47
N VAL A 431 -27.98 98.82 161.40
CA VAL A 431 -28.87 98.46 162.51
C VAL A 431 -28.11 97.87 163.71
N GLY A 432 -27.03 97.11 163.45
CA GLY A 432 -26.13 96.59 164.49
C GLY A 432 -25.42 97.69 165.28
N ARG A 433 -24.96 98.76 164.60
CA ARG A 433 -24.32 99.92 165.24
C ARG A 433 -25.29 100.72 166.11
N TRP A 434 -26.54 100.91 165.69
CA TRP A 434 -27.56 101.58 166.51
C TRP A 434 -27.95 100.77 167.75
N ARG A 435 -28.01 99.43 167.66
CA ARG A 435 -28.29 98.55 168.82
C ARG A 435 -27.17 98.60 169.87
N SER A 436 -25.91 98.61 169.44
CA SER A 436 -24.76 98.63 170.34
C SER A 436 -24.58 99.99 171.05
N ALA A 437 -24.89 101.10 170.38
CA ALA A 437 -24.85 102.44 170.99
C ALA A 437 -25.96 102.62 172.06
N LEU A 438 -27.19 102.14 171.79
CA LEU A 438 -28.30 102.26 172.74
C LEU A 438 -28.13 101.37 173.99
N ALA A 439 -27.49 100.20 173.84
CA ALA A 439 -27.17 99.31 174.95
C ALA A 439 -26.06 99.89 175.86
N HIS A 440 -25.08 100.59 175.28
CA HIS A 440 -24.00 101.24 176.03
C HIS A 440 -24.54 102.40 176.89
N ASP A 441 -25.47 103.21 176.39
CA ASP A 441 -26.02 104.36 177.11
C ASP A 441 -27.03 103.96 178.20
N LEU A 442 -27.79 102.88 178.02
CA LEU A 442 -28.68 102.33 179.07
C LEU A 442 -27.91 101.70 180.23
N THR A 443 -26.75 101.07 179.96
CA THR A 443 -25.92 100.44 180.99
C THR A 443 -25.18 101.48 181.85
N SER A 444 -24.87 102.65 181.28
CA SER A 444 -24.24 103.78 181.99
C SER A 444 -25.21 104.50 182.95
N VAL A 445 -26.52 104.50 182.66
CA VAL A 445 -27.57 105.07 183.54
C VAL A 445 -27.91 104.14 184.71
N THR A 446 -27.89 102.82 184.52
CA THR A 446 -28.09 101.85 185.62
C THR A 446 -26.92 101.79 186.61
N LYS A 447 -25.71 102.19 186.20
CA LYS A 447 -24.52 102.23 187.08
C LYS A 447 -24.47 103.48 187.98
N ILE A 448 -25.22 104.53 187.64
CA ILE A 448 -25.32 105.79 188.43
C ILE A 448 -26.53 105.77 189.38
N LEU A 449 -27.59 105.01 189.08
CA LEU A 449 -28.79 104.90 189.92
C LEU A 449 -28.80 103.72 190.92
N GLY A 450 -27.80 102.83 190.89
CA GLY A 450 -27.64 101.72 191.85
C GLY A 450 -26.68 101.99 193.02
N GLY A 451 -26.01 103.15 193.04
CA GLY A 451 -24.97 103.50 194.02
C GLY A 451 -25.45 104.24 195.28
N GLU A 452 -26.74 104.56 195.41
CA GLU A 452 -27.24 105.45 196.48
C GLU A 452 -28.30 104.85 197.41
N PHE A 453 -28.38 103.52 197.54
CA PHE A 453 -29.03 102.89 198.70
C PHE A 453 -28.35 101.58 199.08
N ARG A 454 -27.25 101.68 199.85
CA ARG A 454 -27.21 101.26 201.27
C ARG A 454 -25.77 101.03 201.71
N MET A 455 -25.21 102.06 202.34
CA MET A 455 -24.35 101.89 203.51
C MET A 455 -25.21 101.30 204.63
N ALA A 456 -24.90 100.07 205.05
CA ALA A 456 -24.93 99.65 206.45
C ALA A 456 -24.06 98.40 206.59
N THR A 457 -23.04 98.53 207.46
CA THR A 457 -22.14 97.52 208.03
C THR A 457 -21.16 96.89 207.03
N GLU A 458 -19.95 97.45 206.92
CA GLU A 458 -18.75 97.17 207.74
C GLU A 458 -17.92 96.01 207.16
N SER A 459 -16.67 96.33 206.83
CA SER A 459 -15.44 95.57 207.04
C SER A 459 -15.62 94.08 207.36
N GLU A 460 -14.92 93.14 206.73
CA GLU A 460 -13.45 93.08 206.69
C GLU A 460 -13.02 91.77 205.97
N VAL A 461 -11.72 91.69 205.64
CA VAL A 461 -10.91 90.45 205.68
C VAL A 461 -10.82 89.57 204.40
N THR A 462 -9.77 89.91 203.65
CA THR A 462 -8.62 89.08 203.18
C THR A 462 -8.74 88.04 202.06
N GLN A 463 -7.73 88.19 201.19
CA GLN A 463 -6.79 87.21 200.62
C GLN A 463 -7.02 86.71 199.18
N ASP A 464 -6.01 87.09 198.37
CA ASP A 464 -5.53 86.64 197.05
C ASP A 464 -6.39 86.81 195.79
#